data_AF-A0A519RYC8-F1
#
_entry.id   AF-A0A519RYC8-F1
#
_cell.length_a   1.000
_cell.length_b   1.000
_cell.length_c   1.000
_cell.angle_alpha   90.00
_cell.angle_beta   90.00
_cell.angle_gamma   90.00
#
_symmetry.space_group_name_H-M   'P 1'
#
loop_
_entity.id
_entity.type
_entity.pdbx_description
1 polymer ?
#
loop_
_entity_poly.entity_id
_entity_poly.type
_entity_poly.pdbx_seq_one_letter_code
_entity_poly.pdbx_strand_id
1 'polypeptide(L)'
;MNNVTIKFQNPFEAHLSIINFINKEQTIKAFEAINWEQLNIDIYEKHDDVIHDYYFFEVSYIDHVTFEHTINLSGLYTHGENLEQNGPQFYLRYTRPKEKTSRGFLGLGALKTKTISATLEMDDCIKPFALECLRAFLNHNTTFLENEIVNHISFNS
;
A
#
# COMPACT_ATOMS: atom_id res chain seq x y z
N MET A 1 1.82 -12.27 16.87
CA MET A 1 2.03 -11.40 15.69
C MET A 1 2.04 -12.30 14.48
N ASN A 2 1.28 -11.95 13.45
CA ASN A 2 1.30 -12.73 12.21
C ASN A 2 2.62 -12.45 11.49
N ASN A 3 3.15 -13.46 10.80
CA ASN A 3 4.27 -13.24 9.90
C ASN A 3 3.83 -12.25 8.82
N VAL A 4 4.69 -11.29 8.52
CA VAL A 4 4.47 -10.33 7.45
C VAL A 4 5.40 -10.66 6.29
N THR A 5 4.84 -10.67 5.09
CA THR A 5 5.58 -10.84 3.85
C THR A 5 5.69 -9.48 3.18
N ILE A 6 6.91 -9.11 2.80
CA ILE A 6 7.19 -7.93 2.00
C ILE A 6 7.51 -8.38 0.60
N LYS A 7 6.91 -7.72 -0.37
CA LYS A 7 7.31 -7.76 -1.77
C LYS A 7 7.79 -6.37 -2.15
N PHE A 8 9.01 -6.28 -2.65
CA PHE A 8 9.58 -5.04 -3.15
C PHE A 8 10.00 -5.23 -4.60
N GLN A 9 9.48 -4.38 -5.48
CA GLN A 9 9.92 -4.30 -6.87
C GLN A 9 10.76 -3.04 -7.04
N ASN A 10 12.05 -3.22 -7.33
CA ASN A 10 12.94 -2.17 -7.82
C ASN A 10 12.81 -2.13 -9.36
N PRO A 11 12.61 -0.96 -9.98
CA PRO A 11 12.39 -0.86 -11.43
C PRO A 11 13.64 -1.23 -12.25
N PHE A 12 14.83 -1.24 -11.63
CA PHE A 12 16.10 -1.64 -12.25
C PHE A 12 16.45 -3.13 -12.04
N GLU A 13 15.62 -3.87 -11.29
CA GLU A 13 15.86 -5.28 -11.00
C GLU A 13 14.81 -6.16 -11.69
N ALA A 14 15.27 -7.17 -12.43
CA ALA A 14 14.36 -8.09 -13.12
C ALA A 14 13.49 -8.91 -12.16
N HIS A 15 13.96 -9.13 -10.94
CA HIS A 15 13.33 -10.01 -9.97
C HIS A 15 12.72 -9.26 -8.80
N LEU A 16 11.54 -9.72 -8.39
CA LEU A 16 10.85 -9.25 -7.20
C LEU A 16 11.59 -9.73 -5.94
N SER A 17 11.94 -8.80 -5.06
CA SER A 17 12.48 -9.12 -3.74
C SER A 17 11.34 -9.54 -2.81
N ILE A 18 11.43 -10.76 -2.25
CA ILE A 18 10.46 -11.27 -1.27
C ILE A 18 11.16 -11.49 0.06
N ILE A 19 10.71 -10.78 1.09
CA ILE A 19 11.31 -10.80 2.42
C ILE A 19 10.24 -11.16 3.44
N ASN A 20 10.52 -12.13 4.32
CA ASN A 20 9.62 -12.50 5.39
C ASN A 20 10.18 -12.01 6.72
N PHE A 21 9.41 -11.18 7.44
CA PHE A 21 9.76 -10.73 8.77
C PHE A 21 8.75 -11.23 9.80
N ILE A 22 9.26 -11.44 11.02
CA ILE A 22 8.44 -11.79 12.18
C ILE A 22 8.06 -10.52 12.96
N ASN A 23 8.85 -9.44 12.86
CA ASN A 23 8.64 -8.23 13.67
C ASN A 23 8.31 -6.97 12.85
N LYS A 24 7.44 -6.12 13.40
CA LYS A 24 6.96 -4.88 12.77
C LYS A 24 8.08 -3.87 12.52
N GLU A 25 9.05 -3.81 13.44
CA GLU A 25 10.14 -2.84 13.40
C GLU A 25 11.06 -3.08 12.18
N GLN A 26 11.32 -4.34 11.83
CA GLN A 26 12.10 -4.72 10.66
C GLN A 26 11.39 -4.35 9.37
N THR A 27 10.06 -4.50 9.29
CA THR A 27 9.28 -4.05 8.13
C THR A 27 9.39 -2.54 7.94
N ILE A 28 9.27 -1.78 9.02
CA ILE A 28 9.43 -0.32 8.98
C ILE A 28 10.85 0.06 8.53
N LYS A 29 11.88 -0.56 9.12
CA LYS A 29 13.28 -0.31 8.74
C LYS A 29 13.54 -0.66 7.27
N ALA A 30 12.93 -1.72 6.73
CA ALA A 30 13.08 -2.09 5.34
C ALA A 30 12.49 -1.02 4.40
N PHE A 31 11.33 -0.45 4.73
CA PHE A 31 10.76 0.66 3.97
C PHE A 31 11.63 1.93 4.06
N GLU A 32 12.13 2.25 5.26
CA GLU A 32 12.96 3.44 5.50
C GLU A 32 14.36 3.33 4.89
N ALA A 33 14.89 2.11 4.71
CA ALA A 33 16.19 1.86 4.10
C ALA A 33 16.22 2.15 2.59
N ILE A 34 15.06 2.21 1.94
CA ILE A 34 14.97 2.56 0.52
C ILE A 34 15.14 4.08 0.39
N ASN A 35 16.13 4.48 -0.41
CA ASN A 35 16.28 5.88 -0.80
C ASN A 35 15.29 6.21 -1.93
N TRP A 36 14.03 6.42 -1.55
CA TRP A 36 12.91 6.67 -2.46
C TRP A 36 13.12 7.88 -3.38
N GLU A 37 13.77 8.93 -2.89
CA GLU A 37 14.08 10.12 -3.68
C GLU A 37 15.12 9.81 -4.77
N GLN A 38 16.24 9.19 -4.39
CA GLN A 38 17.24 8.77 -5.37
C GLN A 38 16.68 7.76 -6.37
N LEU A 39 15.80 6.85 -5.93
CA LEU A 39 15.15 5.90 -6.83
C LEU A 39 14.28 6.62 -7.88
N ASN A 40 13.54 7.65 -7.48
CA ASN A 40 12.72 8.45 -8.39
C ASN A 40 13.59 9.21 -9.41
N ILE A 41 14.68 9.84 -8.93
CA ILE A 41 15.67 10.53 -9.77
C ILE A 41 16.29 9.55 -10.76
N ASP A 42 16.73 8.39 -10.29
CA ASP A 42 17.36 7.37 -11.13
C ASP A 42 16.42 6.89 -12.24
N ILE A 43 15.12 6.70 -11.96
CA ILE A 43 14.13 6.30 -12.97
C ILE A 43 14.06 7.33 -14.11
N TYR A 44 14.19 8.62 -13.81
CA TYR A 44 14.23 9.65 -14.84
C TYR A 44 15.54 9.63 -15.63
N GLU A 45 16.67 9.69 -14.92
CA GLU A 45 17.98 9.87 -15.51
C GLU A 45 18.45 8.64 -16.29
N LYS A 46 18.04 7.45 -15.82
CA LYS A 46 18.41 6.14 -16.37
C LYS A 46 17.20 5.42 -16.96
N HIS A 47 16.25 6.17 -17.53
CA HIS A 47 15.01 5.61 -18.07
C HIS A 47 15.23 4.50 -19.11
N ASP A 48 16.34 4.53 -19.85
CA ASP A 48 16.72 3.46 -20.80
C ASP A 48 17.11 2.14 -20.12
N ASP A 49 17.53 2.18 -18.85
CA ASP A 49 17.93 1.01 -18.06
C ASP A 49 16.77 0.44 -17.23
N VAL A 50 15.60 1.10 -17.23
CA VAL A 50 14.42 0.67 -16.48
C VAL A 50 13.87 -0.64 -17.08
N ILE A 51 13.76 -1.66 -16.25
CA ILE A 51 13.23 -2.99 -16.63
C ILE A 51 11.71 -3.03 -16.44
N HIS A 52 11.22 -2.44 -15.34
CA HIS A 52 9.80 -2.37 -15.02
C HIS A 52 9.37 -0.91 -14.91
N ASP A 53 8.28 -0.54 -15.57
CA ASP A 53 7.67 0.79 -15.50
C ASP A 53 6.91 1.04 -14.19
N TYR A 54 7.01 0.13 -13.23
CA TYR A 54 6.42 0.21 -11.90
C TYR A 54 7.42 -0.19 -10.82
N TYR A 55 7.22 0.40 -9.64
CA TYR A 55 7.97 0.04 -8.43
C TYR A 55 7.10 0.22 -7.20
N PHE A 56 7.21 -0.73 -6.26
CA PHE A 56 6.33 -0.76 -5.10
C PHE A 56 6.96 -1.46 -3.91
N PHE A 57 6.45 -1.12 -2.74
CA PHE A 57 6.65 -1.84 -1.48
C PHE A 57 5.30 -2.32 -0.96
N GLU A 58 5.08 -3.62 -1.03
CA GLU A 58 3.86 -4.28 -0.59
C GLU A 58 4.12 -5.09 0.67
N VAL A 59 3.25 -4.95 1.66
CA VAL A 59 3.27 -5.75 2.88
C VAL A 59 1.94 -6.47 2.99
N SER A 60 2.01 -7.79 3.18
CA SER A 60 0.82 -8.59 3.48
C SER A 60 0.99 -9.45 4.72
N TYR A 61 -0.14 -9.79 5.35
CA TYR A 61 -0.21 -10.80 6.40
C TYR A 61 -1.52 -11.59 6.29
N ILE A 62 -1.48 -12.82 6.77
CA ILE A 62 -2.67 -13.66 6.91
C ILE A 62 -3.15 -13.55 8.36
N ASP A 63 -4.44 -13.23 8.55
CA ASP A 63 -5.05 -13.18 9.88
C ASP A 63 -5.37 -14.58 10.45
N HIS A 64 -5.88 -14.60 11.68
CA HIS A 64 -6.22 -15.83 12.39
C HIS A 64 -7.42 -16.59 11.77
N VAL A 65 -8.15 -15.97 10.84
CA VAL A 65 -9.28 -16.52 10.10
C VAL A 65 -8.89 -16.87 8.67
N THR A 66 -7.59 -16.85 8.34
CA THR A 66 -6.98 -17.16 7.03
C THR A 66 -7.23 -16.13 5.93
N PHE A 67 -7.68 -14.92 6.27
CA PHE A 67 -7.81 -13.85 5.27
C PHE A 67 -6.52 -13.07 5.11
N GLU A 68 -6.17 -12.77 3.86
CA GLU A 68 -5.04 -11.91 3.54
C GLU A 68 -5.43 -10.44 3.66
N HIS A 69 -4.55 -9.67 4.30
CA HIS A 69 -4.58 -8.22 4.36
C HIS A 69 -3.32 -7.70 3.68
N THR A 70 -3.45 -6.64 2.88
CA THR A 70 -2.34 -6.11 2.09
C THR A 70 -2.36 -4.59 2.13
N ILE A 71 -1.20 -3.97 2.35
CA ILE A 71 -0.95 -2.56 2.03
C ILE A 71 0.13 -2.50 0.95
N ASN A 72 -0.14 -1.80 -0.12
CA ASN A 72 0.79 -1.57 -1.22
C ASN A 72 1.09 -0.08 -1.30
N LEU A 73 2.38 0.27 -1.29
CA LEU A 73 2.90 1.62 -1.48
C LEU A 73 3.69 1.62 -2.78
N SER A 74 3.03 2.01 -3.87
CA SER A 74 3.66 2.15 -5.18
C SER A 74 4.23 3.56 -5.31
N GLY A 75 5.47 3.70 -5.74
CA GLY A 75 6.03 5.04 -5.91
C GLY A 75 5.43 5.71 -7.15
N LEU A 76 5.10 6.98 -7.01
CA LEU A 76 4.67 7.82 -8.12
C LEU A 76 5.90 8.49 -8.72
N TYR A 77 5.89 8.64 -10.04
CA TYR A 77 6.95 9.33 -10.73
C TYR A 77 6.83 10.84 -10.48
N THR A 78 7.77 11.41 -9.72
CA THR A 78 7.80 12.83 -9.34
C THR A 78 9.17 13.41 -9.64
N HIS A 79 9.22 14.57 -10.29
CA HIS A 79 10.48 15.18 -10.72
C HIS A 79 10.46 16.71 -10.62
N GLY A 80 11.65 17.32 -10.67
CA GLY A 80 11.84 18.76 -10.63
C GLY A 80 11.25 19.40 -9.37
N GLU A 81 10.57 20.54 -9.53
CA GLU A 81 10.03 21.34 -8.43
C GLU A 81 9.07 20.54 -7.53
N ASN A 82 8.29 19.59 -8.08
CA ASN A 82 7.38 18.77 -7.26
C ASN A 82 8.15 17.84 -6.32
N LEU A 83 9.25 17.23 -6.79
CA LEU A 83 10.10 16.38 -5.95
C LEU A 83 10.82 17.22 -4.88
N GLU A 84 11.31 18.40 -5.25
CA GLU A 84 12.00 19.31 -4.31
C GLU A 84 11.07 19.83 -3.20
N GLN A 85 9.81 20.13 -3.53
CA GLN A 85 8.84 20.69 -2.57
C GLN A 85 8.12 19.63 -1.73
N ASN A 86 7.72 18.53 -2.37
CA ASN A 86 6.83 17.53 -1.76
C ASN A 86 7.51 16.19 -1.47
N GLY A 87 8.73 15.99 -1.98
CA GLY A 87 9.44 14.72 -1.89
C GLY A 87 8.82 13.62 -2.76
N PRO A 88 9.22 12.36 -2.55
CA PRO A 88 8.63 11.22 -3.25
C PRO A 88 7.17 11.05 -2.82
N GLN A 89 6.31 10.86 -3.83
CA GLN A 89 4.89 10.58 -3.63
C GLN A 89 4.59 9.10 -3.89
N PHE A 90 3.49 8.63 -3.34
CA PHE A 90 3.09 7.23 -3.40
C PHE A 90 1.60 7.10 -3.71
N TYR A 91 1.28 6.11 -4.52
CA TYR A 91 -0.05 5.53 -4.56
C TYR A 91 -0.14 4.46 -3.48
N LEU A 92 -1.15 4.59 -2.63
CA LEU A 92 -1.45 3.68 -1.54
C LEU A 92 -2.68 2.85 -1.90
N ARG A 93 -2.55 1.53 -1.81
CA ARG A 93 -3.67 0.60 -1.90
C ARG A 93 -3.74 -0.30 -0.67
N TYR A 94 -4.81 -0.19 0.10
CA TYR A 94 -5.11 -1.04 1.25
C TYR A 94 -6.23 -2.02 0.91
N THR A 95 -5.95 -3.32 1.04
CA THR A 95 -6.89 -4.40 0.77
C THR A 95 -7.11 -5.24 2.03
N ARG A 96 -8.37 -5.52 2.36
CA ARG A 96 -8.74 -6.32 3.53
C ARG A 96 -10.07 -7.08 3.34
N PRO A 97 -10.33 -8.16 4.09
CA PRO A 97 -11.66 -8.73 4.21
C PRO A 97 -12.67 -7.74 4.80
N LYS A 98 -13.89 -7.72 4.25
CA LYS A 98 -15.05 -6.97 4.77
C LYS A 98 -16.32 -7.80 4.60
N GLU A 99 -17.15 -7.82 5.63
CA GLU A 99 -18.48 -8.43 5.52
C GLU A 99 -19.41 -7.53 4.69
N LYS A 100 -20.07 -8.12 3.70
CA LYS A 100 -21.10 -7.46 2.90
C LYS A 100 -22.41 -8.24 3.02
N THR A 101 -23.41 -7.56 3.55
CA THR A 101 -24.78 -8.06 3.64
C THR A 101 -25.58 -7.61 2.41
N SER A 102 -26.18 -8.55 1.71
CA SER A 102 -27.08 -8.28 0.58
C SER A 102 -28.47 -8.87 0.83
N ARG A 103 -29.51 -8.16 0.39
CA ARG A 103 -30.86 -8.71 0.25
C ARG A 103 -31.02 -9.22 -1.19
N GLY A 104 -31.83 -10.26 -1.38
CA GLY A 104 -32.12 -10.80 -2.71
C GLY A 104 -32.68 -9.74 -3.68
N PHE A 105 -32.79 -10.09 -4.97
CA PHE A 105 -33.32 -9.20 -6.01
C PHE A 105 -34.65 -8.55 -5.53
N LEU A 106 -34.73 -7.22 -5.57
CA LEU A 106 -35.87 -6.41 -5.09
C LEU A 106 -36.21 -6.53 -3.59
N GLY A 107 -35.26 -6.95 -2.75
CA GLY A 107 -35.48 -7.04 -1.30
C GLY A 107 -36.30 -8.25 -0.84
N LEU A 108 -36.65 -9.16 -1.75
CA LEU A 108 -37.54 -10.31 -1.52
C LEU A 108 -36.80 -11.62 -1.20
N GLY A 109 -35.59 -11.55 -0.64
CA GLY A 109 -34.79 -12.74 -0.30
C GLY A 109 -34.17 -12.67 1.09
N ALA A 110 -33.84 -13.85 1.63
CA ALA A 110 -33.13 -13.97 2.90
C ALA A 110 -31.83 -13.13 2.90
N LEU A 111 -31.53 -12.54 4.05
CA LEU A 111 -30.26 -11.83 4.25
C LEU A 111 -29.12 -12.82 4.06
N LYS A 112 -28.23 -12.51 3.11
CA LYS A 112 -26.98 -13.25 2.92
C LYS A 112 -25.82 -12.34 3.28
N THR A 113 -25.02 -12.78 4.25
CA THR A 113 -23.73 -12.18 4.58
C THR A 113 -22.63 -12.96 3.87
N LYS A 114 -21.74 -12.26 3.19
CA LYS A 114 -20.52 -12.83 2.60
C LYS A 114 -19.31 -11.99 2.94
N THR A 115 -18.18 -12.63 3.17
CA THR A 115 -16.89 -11.94 3.23
C THR A 115 -16.42 -11.66 1.82
N ILE A 116 -16.10 -10.41 1.53
CA ILE A 116 -15.50 -9.97 0.28
C ILE A 116 -14.15 -9.31 0.56
N SER A 117 -13.29 -9.23 -0.44
CA SER A 117 -12.14 -8.32 -0.38
C SER A 117 -12.62 -6.90 -0.67
N ALA A 118 -12.26 -5.96 0.20
CA ALA A 118 -12.51 -4.54 0.05
C ALA A 118 -11.17 -3.82 -0.13
N THR A 119 -11.13 -2.93 -1.12
CA THR A 119 -9.94 -2.15 -1.47
C THR A 119 -10.23 -0.67 -1.26
N LEU A 120 -9.27 0.02 -0.66
CA LEU A 120 -9.23 1.47 -0.50
C LEU A 120 -7.94 1.97 -1.14
N GLU A 121 -8.02 3.10 -1.82
CA GLU A 121 -6.95 3.61 -2.69
C GLU A 121 -6.80 5.12 -2.50
N MET A 122 -5.58 5.62 -2.64
CA MET A 122 -5.26 7.04 -2.51
C MET A 122 -3.97 7.35 -3.26
N ASP A 123 -4.00 8.42 -4.05
CA ASP A 123 -2.86 8.95 -4.79
C ASP A 123 -2.11 10.03 -3.97
N ASP A 124 -0.97 10.47 -4.49
CA ASP A 124 -0.21 11.65 -4.02
C ASP A 124 0.20 11.63 -2.53
N CYS A 125 0.32 10.44 -1.94
CA CYS A 125 0.71 10.28 -0.54
C CYS A 125 2.19 10.67 -0.38
N ILE A 126 2.51 11.61 0.50
CA ILE A 126 3.92 11.89 0.82
C ILE A 126 4.52 10.81 1.74
N LYS A 127 5.85 10.64 1.70
CA LYS A 127 6.57 9.61 2.49
C LYS A 127 6.18 9.54 3.97
N PRO A 128 6.06 10.65 4.73
CA PRO A 128 5.67 10.58 6.15
C PRO A 128 4.31 9.93 6.36
N PHE A 129 3.33 10.25 5.51
CA PHE A 129 1.98 9.71 5.63
C PHE A 129 1.89 8.26 5.16
N ALA A 130 2.62 7.90 4.10
CA ALA A 130 2.78 6.50 3.68
C ALA A 130 3.35 5.64 4.82
N LEU A 131 4.32 6.18 5.57
CA LEU A 131 4.90 5.53 6.75
C LEU A 131 3.91 5.41 7.91
N GLU A 132 3.08 6.42 8.16
CA GLU A 132 1.99 6.35 9.15
C GLU A 132 0.98 5.26 8.80
N CYS A 133 0.57 5.18 7.53
CA CYS A 133 -0.32 4.12 7.05
C CYS A 133 0.31 2.73 7.20
N LEU A 134 1.60 2.58 6.87
CA LEU A 134 2.32 1.32 7.10
C LEU A 134 2.36 0.94 8.58
N ARG A 135 2.62 1.90 9.49
CA ARG A 135 2.58 1.69 10.93
C ARG A 135 1.17 1.31 11.41
N ALA A 136 0.13 1.96 10.89
CA ALA A 136 -1.26 1.64 11.21
C ALA A 136 -1.63 0.22 10.75
N PHE A 137 -1.24 -0.15 9.53
CA PHE A 137 -1.44 -1.50 8.97
C PHE A 137 -0.79 -2.58 9.83
N LEU A 138 0.50 -2.40 10.18
CA LEU A 138 1.22 -3.34 11.05
C LEU A 138 0.64 -3.42 12.47
N ASN A 139 -0.05 -2.39 12.92
CA ASN A 139 -0.75 -2.37 14.20
C ASN A 139 -2.22 -2.79 14.13
N HIS A 140 -2.69 -3.25 12.97
CA HIS A 140 -4.09 -3.61 12.74
C HIS A 140 -5.07 -2.48 13.05
N ASN A 141 -4.64 -1.22 12.92
CA ASN A 141 -5.49 -0.05 13.13
C ASN A 141 -6.30 0.24 11.87
N THR A 142 -7.31 -0.60 11.61
CA THR A 142 -8.14 -0.51 10.41
C THR A 142 -8.98 0.76 10.39
N THR A 143 -9.40 1.26 11.55
CA THR A 143 -10.19 2.49 11.66
C THR A 143 -9.41 3.70 11.16
N PHE A 144 -8.13 3.82 11.53
CA PHE A 144 -7.27 4.88 10.99
C PHE A 144 -7.16 4.77 9.47
N LEU A 145 -6.79 3.60 8.95
CA LEU A 145 -6.63 3.38 7.50
C LEU A 145 -7.91 3.71 6.72
N GLU A 146 -9.07 3.28 7.22
CA GLU A 146 -10.35 3.57 6.56
C GLU A 146 -10.67 5.05 6.58
N ASN A 147 -10.55 5.70 7.74
CA ASN A 147 -10.89 7.11 7.86
C ASN A 147 -9.96 7.97 7.01
N GLU A 148 -8.65 7.75 7.12
CA GLU A 148 -7.68 8.57 6.42
C GLU A 148 -7.76 8.35 4.90
N ILE A 149 -7.81 7.10 4.41
CA ILE A 149 -7.88 6.85 2.97
C ILE A 149 -9.23 7.31 2.38
N VAL A 150 -10.36 7.07 3.06
CA VAL A 150 -11.69 7.46 2.55
C VAL A 150 -11.92 8.97 2.63
N ASN A 151 -11.52 9.62 3.73
CA ASN A 151 -11.76 11.05 3.90
C ASN A 151 -10.83 11.87 3.00
N HIS A 152 -9.62 11.39 2.68
CA HIS A 152 -8.73 12.10 1.77
C HIS A 152 -9.27 12.16 0.34
N ILE A 153 -10.04 11.15 -0.09
CA ILE A 153 -10.79 11.17 -1.36
C ILE A 153 -11.83 12.29 -1.39
N SER A 154 -12.41 12.65 -0.23
CA SER A 154 -13.51 13.62 -0.14
C SER A 154 -13.06 15.09 -0.13
N PHE A 155 -11.76 15.37 0.02
CA PHE A 155 -11.21 16.74 -0.01
C PHE A 155 -10.64 17.14 -1.38
N ASN A 156 -10.41 16.19 -2.28
CA ASN A 156 -9.86 16.41 -3.62
C ASN A 156 -10.92 16.27 -4.74
N SER A 157 -12.20 16.13 -4.38
CA SER A 157 -13.36 16.06 -5.29
C SER A 157 -14.24 17.31 -5.19
#